data_AF-A0A9D4SMI4-F1
#
_entry.id   AF-A0A9D4SMI4-F1
#
_cell.length_a   1.000
_cell.length_b   1.000
_cell.length_c   1.000
_cell.angle_alpha   90.00
_cell.angle_beta   90.00
_cell.angle_gamma   90.00
#
_symmetry.space_group_name_H-M   'P 1'
#
loop_
_entity.id
_entity.type
_entity.pdbx_description
1 polymer ?
#
loop_
_entity_poly.entity_id
_entity_poly.type
_entity_poly.pdbx_seq_one_letter_code
_entity_poly.pdbx_strand_id
1 'polypeptide(L)'
;MSHTLEEPAFTKSEFITASPGCPRHFRRQLVGDPCSQLVQRRRTIRPETRDVMSDIFKGKSLIKKDNKSFSADTVLRDKQLICLYFAAQWCPPCRMFTPVLANVYKDARDDNLAIEVVFISADRNKQDMLNYMRSTHGDWYALPFDDPLHG
;
A
#
# COMPACT_ATOMS: atom_id res chain seq x y z
N MET A 1 47.39 -12.61 15.79
CA MET A 1 46.58 -13.53 16.61
C MET A 1 45.86 -12.73 17.69
N SER A 2 44.61 -12.31 17.43
CA SER A 2 43.64 -11.80 18.42
C SER A 2 42.30 -11.72 17.66
N HIS A 3 41.39 -12.70 17.69
CA HIS A 3 40.37 -13.03 18.71
C HIS A 3 39.45 -11.88 19.15
N THR A 4 38.29 -11.81 18.48
CA THR A 4 36.88 -11.80 18.95
C THR A 4 36.44 -10.94 20.16
N LEU A 5 35.40 -10.09 20.00
CA LEU A 5 34.00 -10.27 20.50
C LEU A 5 33.13 -8.97 20.42
N GLU A 6 31.83 -9.16 20.12
CA GLU A 6 30.68 -8.22 20.16
C GLU A 6 30.47 -7.60 21.56
N GLU A 7 29.77 -6.49 21.84
CA GLU A 7 28.43 -5.91 21.55
C GLU A 7 28.42 -4.45 22.15
N PRO A 8 27.34 -3.61 22.32
CA PRO A 8 25.90 -3.78 22.05
C PRO A 8 25.14 -2.57 21.41
N ALA A 9 23.88 -2.87 21.04
CA ALA A 9 22.63 -2.08 21.05
C ALA A 9 22.66 -0.54 21.21
N PHE A 10 22.02 0.16 20.26
CA PHE A 10 21.59 1.55 20.41
C PHE A 10 20.06 1.65 20.39
N THR A 11 19.48 1.82 21.57
CA THR A 11 18.07 2.21 21.80
C THR A 11 17.92 3.73 21.67
N LYS A 12 16.91 4.20 20.93
CA LYS A 12 16.29 5.53 21.16
C LYS A 12 14.78 5.49 20.92
N SER A 13 14.07 5.00 21.92
CA SER A 13 12.77 5.56 22.31
C SER A 13 13.03 6.66 23.36
N GLU A 14 12.07 7.54 23.56
CA GLU A 14 12.03 8.69 24.49
C GLU A 14 12.51 10.04 23.94
N PHE A 15 11.53 10.81 23.45
CA PHE A 15 11.50 12.26 23.62
C PHE A 15 10.06 12.70 23.84
N ILE A 16 9.62 12.79 25.10
CA ILE A 16 8.62 13.78 25.54
C ILE A 16 9.04 14.26 26.92
N THR A 17 9.60 15.46 26.97
CA THR A 17 9.93 16.19 28.19
C THR A 17 8.65 16.66 28.89
N ALA A 18 8.41 16.22 30.12
CA ALA A 18 7.32 16.73 30.97
C ALA A 18 7.80 17.93 31.82
N SER A 19 7.00 19.00 31.84
CA SER A 19 7.22 20.23 32.63
C SER A 19 7.23 19.99 34.15
N PRO A 20 7.99 20.80 34.92
CA PRO A 20 8.10 20.64 36.36
C PRO A 20 6.86 21.24 37.06
N GLY A 21 6.05 20.39 37.68
CA GLY A 21 4.90 20.85 38.47
C GLY A 21 3.90 19.79 38.91
N CYS A 22 4.02 18.53 38.47
CA CYS A 22 3.06 17.49 38.86
C CYS A 22 3.51 16.79 40.16
N PRO A 23 2.75 16.89 41.27
CA PRO A 23 3.13 16.27 42.54
C PRO A 23 3.10 14.74 42.47
N ARG A 24 4.17 14.13 43.00
CA ARG A 24 4.39 12.68 43.10
C ARG A 24 3.42 12.06 44.10
N HIS A 25 2.17 11.76 43.73
CA HIS A 25 1.36 10.75 44.43
C HIS A 25 0.14 10.37 43.60
N PHE A 26 0.32 9.51 42.59
CA PHE A 26 -0.66 8.47 42.25
C PHE A 26 -0.04 7.44 41.31
N ARG A 27 0.75 6.54 41.88
CA ARG A 27 1.07 5.26 41.24
C ARG A 27 -0.21 4.41 41.30
N ARG A 28 -1.08 4.53 40.30
CA ARG A 28 -2.18 3.60 40.05
C ARG A 28 -2.28 3.33 38.55
N GLN A 29 -1.58 2.29 38.13
CA GLN A 29 -2.12 1.21 37.31
C GLN A 29 -3.15 1.64 36.26
N LEU A 30 -2.69 2.10 35.09
CA LEU A 30 -3.47 1.98 33.86
C LEU A 30 -3.16 0.63 33.22
N VAL A 31 -3.60 -0.44 33.90
CA VAL A 31 -3.80 -1.74 33.25
C VAL A 31 -5.27 -1.77 32.86
N GLY A 32 -5.53 -1.63 31.56
CA GLY A 32 -6.80 -2.01 30.95
C GLY A 32 -7.86 -0.92 30.86
N ASP A 33 -7.68 0.05 29.95
CA ASP A 33 -8.82 0.73 29.36
C ASP A 33 -9.45 -0.17 28.29
N PRO A 34 -10.67 -0.71 28.46
CA PRO A 34 -11.30 -1.59 27.48
C PRO A 34 -11.62 -0.88 26.15
N CYS A 35 -11.60 0.46 26.13
CA CYS A 35 -11.79 1.27 24.92
C CYS A 35 -10.52 1.36 24.05
N SER A 36 -9.33 1.23 24.65
CA SER A 36 -8.05 1.25 23.92
C SER A 36 -7.81 -0.01 23.07
N GLN A 37 -8.41 -1.14 23.46
CA GLN A 37 -8.29 -2.42 22.76
C GLN A 37 -9.16 -2.49 21.49
N LEU A 38 -10.16 -1.61 21.36
CA LEU A 38 -11.04 -1.56 20.18
C LEU A 38 -10.40 -0.86 18.98
N VAL A 39 -9.35 -0.05 19.18
CA VAL A 39 -8.64 0.66 18.11
C VAL A 39 -7.53 -0.20 17.47
N GLN A 40 -7.08 -1.26 18.14
CA GLN A 40 -5.90 -2.04 17.71
C GLN A 40 -6.18 -3.30 16.92
N ARG A 41 -7.45 -3.66 16.66
CA ARG A 41 -7.73 -4.75 15.72
C ARG A 41 -7.56 -4.26 14.29
N ARG A 42 -6.29 -4.08 13.85
CA ARG A 42 -5.96 -4.27 12.43
C ARG A 42 -6.40 -5.69 12.11
N ARG A 43 -7.54 -5.83 11.45
CA ARG A 43 -7.92 -7.10 10.83
C ARG A 43 -6.83 -7.38 9.81
N THR A 44 -5.91 -8.27 10.14
CA THR A 44 -4.99 -8.81 9.15
C THR A 44 -5.85 -9.40 8.04
N ILE A 45 -5.50 -9.10 6.79
CA ILE A 45 -6.16 -9.75 5.66
C ILE A 45 -5.92 -11.25 5.83
N ARG A 46 -7.03 -11.99 5.79
CA ARG A 46 -7.07 -13.44 5.81
C ARG A 46 -6.08 -13.99 4.76
N PRO A 47 -5.09 -14.81 5.14
CA PRO A 47 -4.06 -15.30 4.21
C PRO A 47 -4.67 -15.99 2.99
N GLU A 48 -5.82 -16.66 3.16
CA GLU A 48 -6.57 -17.30 2.07
C GLU A 48 -7.01 -16.33 0.96
N THR A 49 -7.27 -15.05 1.28
CA THR A 49 -7.67 -14.04 0.29
C THR A 49 -6.48 -13.50 -0.52
N ARG A 50 -5.28 -13.51 0.06
CA ARG A 50 -4.05 -13.07 -0.62
C ARG A 50 -3.67 -14.01 -1.75
N ASP A 51 -3.83 -15.31 -1.51
CA ASP A 51 -3.44 -16.34 -2.47
C ASP A 51 -4.40 -16.34 -3.68
N VAL A 52 -5.70 -16.16 -3.46
CA VAL A 52 -6.70 -16.02 -4.55
C VAL A 52 -6.38 -14.84 -5.48
N MET A 53 -6.08 -13.68 -4.91
CA MET A 53 -5.78 -12.49 -5.72
C MET A 53 -4.47 -12.66 -6.49
N SER A 54 -3.47 -13.31 -5.89
CA SER A 54 -2.20 -13.61 -6.55
C SER A 54 -2.36 -14.63 -7.68
N ASP A 55 -3.24 -15.62 -7.52
CA ASP A 55 -3.53 -16.63 -8.54
C ASP A 55 -4.18 -16.04 -9.80
N ILE A 56 -5.03 -15.00 -9.67
CA ILE A 56 -5.63 -14.30 -10.82
C ILE A 56 -4.56 -13.67 -11.71
N PHE A 57 -3.47 -13.17 -11.12
CA PHE A 57 -2.38 -12.52 -11.84
C PHE A 57 -1.20 -13.44 -12.15
N LYS A 58 -1.29 -14.72 -11.82
CA LYS A 58 -0.20 -15.67 -12.00
C LYS A 58 0.19 -15.80 -13.48
N GLY A 59 1.48 -15.62 -13.77
CA GLY A 59 2.00 -15.68 -15.15
C GLY A 59 1.61 -14.50 -16.04
N LYS A 60 0.98 -13.45 -15.48
CA LYS A 60 0.62 -12.24 -16.21
C LYS A 60 1.71 -11.18 -16.12
N SER A 61 1.63 -10.23 -17.04
CA SER A 61 2.45 -9.03 -17.03
C SER A 61 1.63 -7.82 -16.62
N LEU A 62 2.27 -6.91 -15.89
CA LEU A 62 1.73 -5.60 -15.52
C LEU A 62 2.59 -4.51 -16.14
N ILE A 63 1.97 -3.40 -16.54
CA ILE A 63 2.65 -2.24 -17.12
C ILE A 63 2.64 -1.05 -16.16
N LYS A 64 3.67 -0.21 -16.23
CA LYS A 64 3.67 1.13 -15.63
C LYS A 64 3.27 2.19 -16.65
N LYS A 65 3.15 3.46 -16.20
CA LYS A 65 2.89 4.64 -17.05
C LYS A 65 3.86 4.81 -18.23
N ASP A 66 5.06 4.25 -18.11
CA ASP A 66 6.10 4.23 -19.16
C ASP A 66 5.92 3.10 -20.19
N ASN A 67 4.82 2.34 -20.09
CA ASN A 67 4.53 1.16 -20.92
C ASN A 67 5.59 0.05 -20.81
N LYS A 68 6.38 0.03 -19.73
CA LYS A 68 7.32 -1.04 -19.41
C LYS A 68 6.61 -2.16 -18.67
N SER A 69 6.80 -3.39 -19.13
CA SER A 69 6.19 -4.59 -18.56
C SER A 69 7.02 -5.21 -17.43
N PHE A 70 6.33 -5.77 -16.44
CA PHE A 70 6.88 -6.45 -15.27
C PHE A 70 6.08 -7.72 -14.99
N SER A 71 6.72 -8.76 -14.46
CA SER A 71 6.02 -9.98 -14.01
C SER A 71 5.16 -9.66 -12.79
N ALA A 72 3.86 -9.98 -12.86
CA ALA A 72 2.94 -9.78 -11.75
C ALA A 72 3.35 -10.57 -10.50
N ASP A 73 3.86 -11.80 -10.69
CA ASP A 73 4.35 -12.67 -9.61
C ASP A 73 5.49 -12.06 -8.79
N THR A 74 6.26 -11.13 -9.38
CA THR A 74 7.35 -10.45 -8.68
C THR A 74 6.86 -9.15 -8.03
N VAL A 75 5.97 -8.42 -8.69
CA VAL A 75 5.45 -7.15 -8.20
C VAL A 75 4.51 -7.35 -6.99
N LEU A 76 3.69 -8.39 -7.02
CA LEU A 76 2.61 -8.60 -6.05
C LEU A 76 3.01 -9.49 -4.85
N ARG A 77 4.17 -10.16 -4.90
CA ARG A 77 4.59 -11.19 -3.92
C ARG A 77 4.59 -10.70 -2.48
N ASP A 78 5.16 -9.53 -2.25
CA ASP A 78 5.42 -8.98 -0.91
C ASP A 78 4.34 -7.97 -0.49
N LYS A 79 3.23 -7.92 -1.22
CA LYS A 79 2.13 -6.99 -0.96
C LYS A 79 1.12 -7.66 -0.04
N GLN A 80 0.81 -6.99 1.06
CA GLN A 80 -0.23 -7.42 1.99
C GLN A 80 -1.62 -7.07 1.49
N LEU A 81 -1.75 -5.97 0.72
CA LEU A 81 -3.02 -5.51 0.15
C LEU A 81 -2.84 -5.23 -1.34
N ILE A 82 -3.67 -5.87 -2.14
CA ILE A 82 -3.77 -5.64 -3.59
C ILE A 82 -5.13 -5.00 -3.85
N CYS A 83 -5.12 -3.78 -4.40
CA CYS A 83 -6.34 -3.04 -4.73
C CYS A 83 -6.55 -3.08 -6.25
N LEU A 84 -7.71 -3.59 -6.69
CA LEU A 84 -8.10 -3.54 -8.09
C LEU A 84 -8.87 -2.26 -8.35
N TYR A 85 -8.36 -1.44 -9.27
CA TYR A 85 -8.97 -0.17 -9.61
C TYR A 85 -9.51 -0.22 -11.03
N PHE A 86 -10.84 -0.29 -11.16
CA PHE A 86 -11.53 -0.25 -12.45
C PHE A 86 -11.94 1.18 -12.78
N ALA A 87 -11.38 1.74 -13.85
CA ALA A 87 -11.70 3.11 -14.27
C ALA A 87 -11.41 3.33 -15.75
N ALA A 88 -11.87 4.47 -16.27
CA ALA A 88 -11.59 4.91 -17.62
C ALA A 88 -11.48 6.42 -17.71
N GLN A 89 -10.66 6.92 -18.62
CA GLN A 89 -10.47 8.33 -18.92
C GLN A 89 -11.78 9.00 -19.32
N TRP A 90 -12.61 8.32 -20.12
CA TRP A 90 -13.87 8.88 -20.62
C TRP A 90 -14.91 9.08 -19.50
N CYS A 91 -14.72 8.47 -18.32
CA CYS A 91 -15.65 8.52 -17.20
C CYS A 91 -15.41 9.76 -16.31
N PRO A 92 -16.34 10.74 -16.26
CA PRO A 92 -16.16 11.97 -15.47
C PRO A 92 -15.91 11.78 -13.97
N PRO A 93 -16.66 10.93 -13.23
CA PRO A 93 -16.41 10.74 -11.80
C PRO A 93 -15.06 10.07 -11.52
N CYS A 94 -14.59 9.17 -12.40
CA CYS A 94 -13.27 8.54 -12.25
C CYS A 94 -12.14 9.56 -12.31
N ARG A 95 -12.23 10.54 -13.23
CA ARG A 95 -11.21 11.60 -13.33
C ARG A 95 -11.09 12.45 -12.06
N MET A 96 -12.18 12.62 -11.31
CA MET A 96 -12.14 13.33 -10.03
C MET A 96 -11.64 12.46 -8.88
N PHE A 97 -11.90 11.14 -8.92
CA PHE A 97 -11.49 10.21 -7.87
C PHE A 97 -10.01 9.80 -7.96
N THR A 98 -9.49 9.56 -9.15
CA THR A 98 -8.09 9.15 -9.36
C THR A 98 -7.05 10.02 -8.64
N PRO A 99 -7.10 11.36 -8.67
CA PRO A 99 -6.12 12.17 -7.95
C PRO A 99 -6.23 11.99 -6.42
N VAL A 100 -7.43 11.78 -5.89
CA VAL A 100 -7.63 11.48 -4.46
C VAL A 100 -7.00 10.13 -4.13
N LEU A 101 -7.23 9.11 -4.95
CA LEU A 101 -6.62 7.80 -4.78
C LEU A 101 -5.09 7.86 -4.89
N ALA A 102 -4.55 8.66 -5.82
CA ALA A 102 -3.11 8.84 -5.99
C ALA A 102 -2.47 9.44 -4.73
N ASN A 103 -3.12 10.41 -4.09
CA ASN A 103 -2.65 10.99 -2.83
C ASN A 103 -2.69 9.95 -1.70
N VAL A 104 -3.81 9.25 -1.52
CA VAL A 104 -3.94 8.21 -0.48
C VAL A 104 -2.91 7.09 -0.68
N TYR A 105 -2.67 6.68 -1.93
CA TYR A 105 -1.66 5.69 -2.26
C TYR A 105 -0.25 6.17 -1.89
N LYS A 106 0.07 7.43 -2.20
CA LYS A 106 1.35 8.03 -1.83
C LYS A 106 1.55 8.02 -0.31
N ASP A 107 0.56 8.51 0.44
CA ASP A 107 0.63 8.55 1.90
C ASP A 107 0.80 7.14 2.48
N ALA A 108 0.07 6.16 1.95
CA ALA A 108 0.21 4.76 2.37
C ALA A 108 1.61 4.18 2.08
N ARG A 109 2.25 4.58 0.97
CA ARG A 109 3.62 4.17 0.64
C ARG A 109 4.64 4.86 1.54
N ASP A 110 4.45 6.13 1.86
CA ASP A 110 5.29 6.89 2.79
C ASP A 110 5.21 6.29 4.21
N ASP A 111 4.05 5.76 4.61
CA ASP A 111 3.83 4.99 5.85
C ASP A 111 4.38 3.54 5.79
N ASN A 112 5.11 3.17 4.74
CA ASN A 112 5.63 1.82 4.50
C ASN A 112 4.56 0.71 4.50
N LEU A 113 3.32 1.02 4.11
CA LEU A 113 2.30 -0.01 3.92
C LEU A 113 2.62 -0.84 2.68
N ALA A 114 2.55 -2.16 2.81
CA ALA A 114 2.73 -3.12 1.73
C ALA A 114 1.48 -3.19 0.83
N ILE A 115 1.06 -2.05 0.29
CA ILE A 115 -0.07 -1.91 -0.63
C ILE A 115 0.44 -1.83 -2.08
N GLU A 116 -0.35 -2.36 -3.01
CA GLU A 116 -0.19 -2.16 -4.44
C GLU A 116 -1.54 -1.96 -5.12
N VAL A 117 -1.60 -1.05 -6.09
CA VAL A 117 -2.80 -0.81 -6.89
C VAL A 117 -2.58 -1.39 -8.28
N VAL A 118 -3.54 -2.17 -8.76
CA VAL A 118 -3.58 -2.69 -10.12
C VAL A 118 -4.74 -2.03 -10.84
N PHE A 119 -4.43 -1.13 -11.75
CA PHE A 119 -5.39 -0.45 -12.61
C PHE A 119 -5.86 -1.37 -13.74
N ILE A 120 -7.17 -1.45 -13.91
CA ILE A 120 -7.83 -2.19 -14.98
C ILE A 120 -8.63 -1.17 -15.77
N SER A 121 -8.14 -0.88 -16.97
CA SER A 121 -8.75 0.13 -17.83
C SER A 121 -10.05 -0.38 -18.44
N ALA A 122 -11.05 0.49 -18.47
CA ALA A 122 -12.25 0.33 -19.30
C ALA A 122 -12.24 1.36 -20.46
N ASP A 123 -11.06 1.87 -20.82
CA ASP A 123 -10.89 2.76 -21.97
C ASP A 123 -11.09 1.98 -23.28
N ARG A 124 -11.39 2.71 -24.35
CA ARG A 124 -11.70 2.11 -25.67
C ARG A 124 -10.45 1.79 -26.48
N ASN A 125 -9.31 2.37 -26.10
CA ASN A 125 -8.05 2.16 -26.78
C ASN A 125 -6.88 2.32 -25.81
N LYS A 126 -5.75 1.69 -26.18
CA LYS A 126 -4.49 1.72 -25.42
C LYS A 126 -3.92 3.12 -25.21
N GLN A 127 -4.13 4.02 -26.17
CA GLN A 127 -3.57 5.37 -26.09
C GLN A 127 -4.26 6.19 -24.99
N ASP A 128 -5.58 6.09 -24.87
CA ASP A 128 -6.38 6.75 -23.85
C ASP A 128 -6.03 6.24 -22.46
N MET A 129 -5.88 4.92 -22.31
CA MET A 129 -5.39 4.28 -21.09
C MET A 129 -4.04 4.87 -20.66
N LEU A 130 -3.05 4.88 -21.56
CA LEU A 130 -1.71 5.39 -21.26
C LEU A 130 -1.71 6.90 -20.98
N ASN A 131 -2.52 7.66 -21.70
CA ASN A 131 -2.69 9.10 -21.46
C ASN A 131 -3.26 9.36 -20.06
N TYR A 132 -4.25 8.56 -19.64
CA TYR A 132 -4.88 8.68 -18.32
C TYR A 132 -3.92 8.35 -17.18
N MET A 133 -3.16 7.26 -17.35
CA MET A 133 -2.10 6.88 -16.42
C MET A 133 -1.05 7.97 -16.28
N ARG A 134 -0.64 8.61 -17.38
CA ARG A 134 0.36 9.70 -17.32
C ARG A 134 -0.17 10.98 -16.70
N SER A 135 -1.45 11.30 -16.88
CA SER A 135 -1.99 12.60 -16.48
C SER A 135 -2.42 12.67 -15.02
N THR A 136 -2.97 11.59 -14.46
CA THR A 136 -3.66 11.65 -13.15
C THR A 136 -3.32 10.52 -12.19
N HIS A 137 -2.74 9.41 -12.66
CA HIS A 137 -2.50 8.25 -11.80
C HIS A 137 -1.24 8.40 -10.94
N GLY A 138 -1.21 7.67 -9.82
CA GLY A 138 0.00 7.48 -9.02
C GLY A 138 1.00 6.52 -9.67
N ASP A 139 2.13 6.30 -9.00
CA ASP A 139 3.15 5.33 -9.44
C ASP A 139 2.76 3.88 -9.09
N TRP A 140 1.66 3.42 -9.68
CA TRP A 140 1.15 2.05 -9.55
C TRP A 140 1.11 1.34 -10.90
N TYR A 141 0.69 0.08 -10.89
CA TYR A 141 0.69 -0.79 -12.07
C TYR A 141 -0.67 -0.85 -12.74
N ALA A 142 -0.69 -1.27 -14.00
CA ALA A 142 -1.91 -1.54 -14.75
C ALA A 142 -1.83 -2.87 -15.50
N LEU A 143 -2.99 -3.48 -15.77
CA LEU A 143 -3.07 -4.55 -16.75
C LEU A 143 -2.80 -3.98 -18.15
N PRO A 144 -2.01 -4.68 -18.99
CA PRO A 144 -1.88 -4.35 -20.39
C PRO A 144 -3.26 -4.34 -21.07
N PHE A 145 -3.47 -3.37 -21.96
CA PHE A 145 -4.72 -3.26 -22.75
C PHE A 145 -5.04 -4.52 -23.55
N ASP A 146 -3.99 -5.23 -23.98
CA ASP A 146 -4.08 -6.40 -24.84
C ASP A 146 -4.22 -7.73 -24.04
N ASP A 147 -4.33 -7.67 -22.71
CA ASP A 147 -4.45 -8.87 -21.85
C ASP A 147 -5.88 -9.45 -21.88
N PRO A 148 -6.09 -10.78 -21.87
CA PRO A 148 -7.43 -11.37 -21.87
C PRO A 148 -8.33 -11.05 -20.67
N LEU A 149 -7.77 -10.56 -19.55
CA LEU A 149 -8.56 -10.05 -18.41
C LEU A 149 -8.96 -8.58 -18.59
N HIS A 150 -8.42 -7.90 -19.60
CA HIS A 150 -8.94 -6.64 -20.06
C HIS A 150 -10.27 -6.95 -20.78
N GLY A 151 -11.37 -6.46 -20.19
CA GLY A 151 -12.74 -6.82 -20.60
C GLY A 151 -13.10 -6.45 -22.03
#